data_AF-A0A0S8K0K0-F1
#
_entry.id   AF-A0A0S8K0K0-F1
#
_cell.length_a   1.000
_cell.length_b   1.000
_cell.length_c   1.000
_cell.angle_alpha   90.00
_cell.angle_beta   90.00
_cell.angle_gamma   90.00
#
_symmetry.space_group_name_H-M   'P 1'
#
loop_
_entity.id
_entity.type
_entity.pdbx_description
1 polymer ?
#
loop_
_entity_poly.entity_id
_entity_poly.type
_entity_poly.pdbx_seq_one_letter_code
_entity_poly.pdbx_strand_id
1 'polypeptide(L)' 'MKVKSIVIIILAIIALILIVQNTEVVPIQLLLWRIWMSRIVLIVLMLAIGFGIGFVLAKATRKKPAEPNRS' A
#
# COMPACT_ATOMS: atom_id res chain seq x y z
N MET A 1 -14.45 17.72 -24.22
CA MET A 1 -14.16 17.19 -22.86
C MET A 1 -13.13 18.10 -22.21
N LYS A 2 -13.29 18.48 -20.92
CA LYS A 2 -12.29 19.30 -20.23
C LYS A 2 -10.96 18.51 -20.19
N VAL A 3 -9.83 19.16 -20.44
CA VAL A 3 -8.49 18.54 -20.46
C VAL A 3 -8.24 17.64 -19.26
N LYS A 4 -8.74 18.04 -18.09
CA LYS A 4 -8.72 17.26 -16.84
C LYS A 4 -9.30 15.85 -16.98
N SER A 5 -10.44 15.69 -17.67
CA SER A 5 -11.07 14.38 -17.88
C SER A 5 -10.26 13.49 -18.83
N ILE A 6 -9.66 14.07 -19.86
CA ILE A 6 -8.81 13.33 -20.81
C ILE A 6 -7.56 12.81 -20.09
N VAL A 7 -6.93 13.66 -19.26
CA VAL A 7 -5.78 13.28 -18.45
C VAL A 7 -6.13 12.14 -17.48
N ILE A 8 -7.28 12.21 -16.80
CA ILE A 8 -7.74 11.15 -15.89
C ILE A 8 -7.96 9.84 -16.64
N ILE A 9 -8.57 9.87 -17.82
CA ILE A 9 -8.80 8.67 -18.64
C ILE A 9 -7.46 8.04 -19.09
N ILE A 10 -6.52 8.86 -19.55
CA ILE A 10 -5.18 8.39 -19.95
C ILE A 10 -4.47 7.74 -18.77
N LEU A 11 -4.48 8.39 -17.60
CA LEU A 11 -3.89 7.84 -16.38
C LEU A 11 -4.54 6.53 -15.95
N ALA A 12 -5.87 6.41 -16.06
CA ALA A 12 -6.59 5.19 -15.75
C ALA A 12 -6.21 4.04 -16.68
N ILE A 13 -6.07 4.30 -17.99
CA ILE A 13 -5.62 3.31 -18.98
C ILE A 13 -4.20 2.86 -18.67
N ILE A 14 -3.28 3.78 -18.39
CA ILE A 14 -1.90 3.45 -18.01
C ILE A 14 -1.88 2.59 -16.74
N ALA A 15 -2.63 2.97 -15.72
CA ALA A 15 -2.73 2.20 -14.48
C ALA A 15 -3.25 0.78 -14.74
N LEU A 16 -4.28 0.63 -15.58
CA LEU A 16 -4.82 -0.67 -15.95
C LEU A 16 -3.77 -1.53 -16.69
N ILE A 17 -3.04 -0.95 -17.64
CA ILE A 17 -1.97 -1.64 -18.36
C ILE A 17 -0.89 -2.10 -17.38
N LEU A 18 -0.46 -1.24 -16.45
CA LEU A 18 0.52 -1.60 -15.44
C LEU A 18 0.01 -2.75 -14.56
N ILE A 19 -1.27 -2.74 -14.16
CA ILE A 19 -1.86 -3.83 -13.39
C ILE A 19 -1.80 -5.15 -14.17
N VAL A 20 -2.31 -5.16 -15.40
CA VAL A 20 -2.40 -6.36 -16.25
C VAL A 20 -1.02 -6.87 -16.66
N GLN A 21 -0.04 -5.99 -16.89
CA GLN A 21 1.33 -6.43 -17.19
C GLN A 21 2.04 -6.99 -15.94
N ASN A 22 1.70 -6.50 -14.75
CA ASN A 22 2.30 -6.94 -13.49
C ASN A 22 1.48 -8.04 -12.78
N THR A 23 0.54 -8.71 -13.48
CA THR A 23 -0.13 -9.92 -12.97
C THR A 23 0.71 -11.20 -13.06
N GLU A 24 2.00 -11.09 -13.35
CA GLU A 24 2.92 -12.22 -13.31
C GLU A 24 2.87 -12.93 -11.95
N VAL A 25 2.66 -14.25 -11.97
CA VAL A 25 2.64 -15.08 -10.75
C VAL A 25 4.07 -15.34 -10.32
N VAL A 26 4.43 -14.83 -9.15
CA VAL A 26 5.77 -14.97 -8.59
C VAL A 26 5.74 -15.98 -7.44
N PRO A 27 6.66 -16.96 -7.41
CA PRO A 27 6.83 -17.82 -6.25
C PRO A 27 7.49 -17.05 -5.11
N ILE A 28 6.87 -17.07 -3.95
CA ILE A 28 7.44 -16.53 -2.72
C ILE A 28 7.89 -17.71 -1.87
N GLN A 29 9.16 -17.68 -1.47
CA GLN A 29 9.71 -18.63 -0.51
C GLN A 29 9.79 -17.97 0.86
N LEU A 30 8.97 -18.44 1.78
CA LEU A 30 9.07 -18.19 3.22
C LEU A 30 9.95 -19.29 3.85
N LEU A 31 10.27 -19.16 5.15
CA LEU A 31 11.18 -20.07 5.86
C LEU A 31 10.89 -21.56 5.64
N LEU A 32 9.62 -21.97 5.54
CA LEU A 32 9.20 -23.36 5.30
C LEU A 32 8.09 -23.49 4.25
N TRP A 33 7.67 -22.39 3.62
CA TRP A 33 6.49 -22.37 2.75
C TRP A 33 6.77 -21.74 1.40
N ARG A 34 6.18 -22.33 0.36
CA ARG A 34 6.19 -21.78 -0.99
C ARG A 34 4.77 -21.41 -1.39
N ILE A 35 4.55 -20.12 -1.63
CA ILE A 35 3.24 -19.56 -1.98
C ILE A 35 3.35 -18.94 -3.36
N TRP A 36 2.33 -19.13 -4.18
CA TRP A 36 2.26 -18.56 -5.53
C TRP A 36 1.17 -17.50 -5.56
N MET A 37 1.53 -16.27 -5.89
CA MET A 37 0.57 -15.19 -6.08
C MET A 37 1.06 -14.18 -7.10
N SER A 38 0.14 -13.38 -7.65
CA SER A 38 0.51 -12.31 -8.58
C SER A 38 1.38 -11.27 -7.87
N ARG A 39 2.38 -10.73 -8.58
CA ARG A 39 3.31 -9.71 -8.06
C ARG A 39 2.57 -8.51 -7.49
N ILE A 40 1.46 -8.11 -8.12
CA ILE A 40 0.69 -6.95 -7.65
C ILE A 40 -0.01 -7.21 -6.31
N VAL A 41 -0.51 -8.42 -6.08
CA VAL A 41 -1.10 -8.80 -4.78
C VAL A 41 -0.02 -8.77 -3.69
N LEU A 42 1.17 -9.28 -3.99
CA LEU A 42 2.32 -9.19 -3.08
C LEU A 42 2.63 -7.73 -2.71
N ILE A 43 2.76 -6.84 -3.69
CA ILE A 43 3.08 -5.42 -3.46
C ILE A 43 2.03 -4.75 -2.57
N VAL A 44 0.74 -4.97 -2.87
CA VAL A 44 -0.37 -4.41 -2.09
C VAL A 44 -0.39 -4.94 -0.66
N LEU A 45 -0.18 -6.25 -0.46
CA LEU A 45 -0.07 -6.85 0.87
C LEU A 45 1.08 -6.26 1.66
N MET A 46 2.26 -6.10 1.04
CA MET A 46 3.45 -5.58 1.72
C MET A 46 3.24 -4.13 2.16
N LEU A 47 2.61 -3.30 1.32
CA LEU A 47 2.23 -1.94 1.66
C LEU A 47 1.20 -1.90 2.79
N ALA A 48 0.18 -2.74 2.73
CA ALA A 48 -0.86 -2.81 3.76
C ALA A 48 -0.27 -3.22 5.12
N ILE A 49 0.61 -4.23 5.15
CA ILE A 49 1.30 -4.68 6.36
C ILE A 49 2.20 -3.57 6.91
N GLY A 50 3.05 -2.98 6.06
CA GLY A 50 3.95 -1.90 6.47
C GLY A 50 3.21 -0.68 7.01
N PHE A 51 2.14 -0.26 6.33
CA PHE A 51 1.28 0.83 6.79
C PHE A 51 0.56 0.49 8.10
N GLY A 52 0.01 -0.71 8.22
CA GLY A 52 -0.65 -1.18 9.44
C GLY A 52 0.30 -1.18 10.64
N ILE A 53 1.50 -1.74 10.49
CA ILE A 53 2.56 -1.73 11.52
C ILE A 53 2.93 -0.28 11.88
N GLY A 54 3.20 0.56 10.89
CA GLY A 54 3.57 1.96 11.11
C GLY A 54 2.47 2.75 11.83
N PHE A 55 1.21 2.54 11.46
CA PHE A 55 0.07 3.19 12.10
C PHE A 55 -0.09 2.77 13.57
N VAL A 56 -0.01 1.46 13.85
CA VAL A 56 -0.08 0.94 15.22
C VAL A 56 1.08 1.46 16.07
N LEU A 57 2.30 1.45 15.52
CA LEU A 57 3.48 1.94 16.23
C LEU A 57 3.38 3.44 16.53
N ALA A 58 2.94 4.25 15.57
CA ALA A 58 2.74 5.69 15.76
C ALA A 58 1.66 6.00 16.79
N LYS A 59 0.60 5.20 16.85
CA LYS A 59 -0.44 5.31 17.89
C LYS A 59 0.12 4.94 19.27
N ALA A 60 0.95 3.91 19.35
CA ALA A 60 1.55 3.46 20.62
C ALA A 60 2.61 4.43 21.17
N THR A 61 3.32 5.16 20.31
CA THR A 61 4.36 6.13 20.71
C THR A 61 3.85 7.57 20.87
N ARG A 62 2.57 7.86 20.58
CA ARG A 62 1.97 9.17 20.93
C ARG A 62 1.90 9.33 22.46
N LYS A 63 2.90 9.99 23.05
CA LYS A 63 2.80 10.53 24.41
C LYS A 63 1.60 11.48 24.49
N LYS A 64 0.74 11.30 25.50
CA LYS A 64 -0.30 12.29 25.84
C LYS A 64 0.38 13.66 26.02
N PRO A 65 -0.16 14.75 25.45
CA PRO A 65 0.34 16.08 25.74
C PRO A 65 0.33 16.26 27.26
N ALA A 66 1.46 16.70 27.83
CA ALA A 66 1.50 17.06 29.24
C ALA A 66 0.47 18.18 29.45
N GLU A 67 -0.53 17.90 30.28
CA GLU A 67 -1.56 18.85 30.65
C GLU A 67 -0.87 20.06 31.31
N PRO A 68 -0.99 21.28 30.75
CA PRO A 68 -0.33 22.44 31.33
C PRO A 68 -1.04 22.73 32.65
N ASN A 69 -0.37 22.45 33.77
CA ASN A 69 -0.81 22.79 35.11
C ASN A 69 -1.10 24.30 35.16
N ARG A 70 -2.38 24.67 35.13
CA ARG A 70 -2.83 26.04 35.39
C ARG A 70 -3.20 26.12 36.86
N SER A 71 -2.23 26.53 37.67
CA SER A 71 -2.40 27.03 39.04
C SER A 71 -2.67 28.53 39.02
#